data_AF-A0A4S2KBV9-F1
#
_entry.id   AF-A0A4S2KBV9-F1
#
_cell.length_a   1.000
_cell.length_b   1.000
_cell.length_c   1.000
_cell.angle_alpha   90.00
_cell.angle_beta   90.00
_cell.angle_gamma   90.00
#
_symmetry.space_group_name_H-M   'P 1'
#
loop_
_entity.id
_entity.type
_entity.pdbx_description
1 polymer ?
#
loop_
_entity_poly.entity_id
_entity_poly.type
_entity_poly.pdbx_seq_one_letter_code
_entity_poly.pdbx_strand_id
1 'polypeptide(L)'
;MIAGLPGDTWTYCVERERLARRSEWFRAMLTGPLAPPATNSPPLLRLQHVDKRAFDHFLRYLHDEPVNFISVSTARATLDAAHQYLCPGLARLAVSYLEKHLTPSTVLEIYQGLGLYANDLREGDSGFDRSPNSPSAPPPPGDDAALVCTDLLLKCLSVIDSNPAKVLHQEQFEELSAQEVAQLARRNTLNITSECILFSALDRWAAAECRRQGVEPLPVNKRAVLTDDVCFSVRYLLMNDREFVSGPMASGILTNEECVHIVSKILRHPESSKNDSFRNNAAVHSSRLSNAPRMAYKREDVDCNMLRPGKKERQDNRKNRRRECASQGQRTCARIGNCLVQILACVFD
;
A
#
# COMPACT_ATOMS: atom_id res chain seq x y z
N MET A 1 -29.89 -3.06 22.05
CA MET A 1 -28.92 -3.76 21.19
C MET A 1 -27.95 -4.51 22.06
N ILE A 2 -27.51 -5.69 21.63
CA ILE A 2 -26.39 -6.42 22.23
C ILE A 2 -25.27 -6.46 21.20
N ALA A 3 -24.07 -6.02 21.53
CA ALA A 3 -22.91 -6.04 20.63
C ALA A 3 -21.73 -6.75 21.28
N GLY A 4 -20.93 -7.48 20.50
CA GLY A 4 -19.67 -8.09 20.96
C GLY A 4 -19.47 -9.54 20.51
N LEU A 5 -18.39 -10.15 21.00
CA LEU A 5 -18.05 -11.55 20.74
C LEU A 5 -18.77 -12.49 21.73
N PRO A 6 -18.97 -13.78 21.39
CA PRO A 6 -19.53 -14.74 22.34
C PRO A 6 -18.69 -14.79 23.63
N GLY A 7 -19.29 -14.38 24.76
CA GLY A 7 -18.62 -14.29 26.07
C GLY A 7 -18.20 -12.89 26.49
N ASP A 8 -18.15 -11.92 25.57
CA ASP A 8 -17.87 -10.51 25.85
C ASP A 8 -18.86 -9.61 25.10
N THR A 9 -20.08 -9.54 25.64
CA THR A 9 -21.21 -8.83 25.02
C THR A 9 -21.69 -7.67 25.88
N TRP A 10 -21.98 -6.53 25.26
CA TRP A 10 -22.48 -5.32 25.93
C TRP A 10 -23.89 -4.99 25.46
N THR A 11 -24.71 -4.49 26.39
CA THR A 11 -26.10 -4.08 26.11
C THR A 11 -26.21 -2.57 26.07
N TYR A 12 -26.84 -2.06 25.02
CA TYR A 12 -27.04 -0.63 24.78
C TYR A 12 -28.52 -0.33 24.53
N CYS A 13 -29.03 0.74 25.16
CA CYS A 13 -30.36 1.28 24.90
C CYS A 13 -30.23 2.47 23.94
N VAL A 14 -30.83 2.38 22.77
CA VAL A 14 -30.73 3.41 21.73
C VAL A 14 -32.10 3.62 21.08
N GLU A 15 -32.42 4.86 20.73
CA GLU A 15 -33.65 5.23 20.04
C GLU A 15 -33.68 4.67 18.61
N ARG A 16 -34.76 3.95 18.29
CA ARG A 16 -34.94 3.26 16.99
C ARG A 16 -34.85 4.22 15.80
N GLU A 17 -35.56 5.33 15.87
CA GLU A 17 -35.64 6.30 14.76
C GLU A 17 -34.30 6.99 14.50
N ARG A 18 -33.49 7.19 15.54
CA ARG A 18 -32.17 7.81 15.42
C ARG A 18 -31.21 6.90 14.66
N LEU A 19 -31.22 5.60 14.97
CA LEU A 19 -30.45 4.59 14.25
C LEU A 19 -30.87 4.50 12.78
N ALA A 20 -32.18 4.41 12.55
CA ALA A 20 -32.75 4.31 11.21
C ALA A 20 -32.44 5.52 10.32
N ARG A 21 -32.27 6.71 10.90
CA ARG A 21 -31.92 7.92 10.15
C ARG A 21 -30.45 7.96 9.71
N ARG A 22 -29.56 7.27 10.43
CA ARG A 22 -28.09 7.40 10.27
C ARG A 22 -27.44 6.23 9.55
N SER A 23 -28.14 5.12 9.42
CA SER A 23 -27.65 3.91 8.78
C SER A 23 -28.79 3.23 8.04
N GLU A 24 -28.55 2.98 6.76
CA GLU A 24 -29.48 2.24 5.90
C GLU A 24 -29.67 0.80 6.38
N TRP A 25 -28.63 0.21 6.97
CA TRP A 25 -28.71 -1.12 7.56
C TRP A 25 -29.68 -1.15 8.75
N PHE A 26 -29.55 -0.19 9.68
CA PHE A 26 -30.49 -0.08 10.80
C PHE A 26 -31.89 0.34 10.35
N ARG A 27 -32.00 1.19 9.33
CA ARG A 27 -33.29 1.56 8.73
C ARG A 27 -34.02 0.34 8.23
N ALA A 28 -33.35 -0.52 7.47
CA ALA A 28 -33.92 -1.76 6.96
C ALA A 28 -34.32 -2.73 8.09
N MET A 29 -33.44 -2.90 9.08
CA MET A 29 -33.60 -3.85 10.20
C MET A 29 -34.61 -3.41 11.28
N LEU A 30 -34.87 -2.12 11.43
CA LEU A 30 -35.70 -1.60 12.52
C LEU A 30 -37.01 -0.97 12.04
N THR A 31 -37.01 -0.39 10.84
CA THR A 31 -38.16 0.36 10.29
C THR A 31 -38.56 -0.08 8.89
N GLY A 32 -37.76 -0.93 8.25
CA GLY A 32 -37.94 -1.37 6.87
C GLY A 32 -38.52 -2.78 6.77
N PRO A 33 -38.42 -3.42 5.60
CA PRO A 33 -39.06 -4.70 5.32
C PRO A 33 -38.47 -5.87 6.12
N LEU A 34 -37.29 -5.69 6.74
CA LEU A 34 -36.64 -6.69 7.59
C LEU A 34 -36.92 -6.47 9.08
N ALA A 35 -37.76 -5.49 9.42
CA ALA A 35 -38.09 -5.20 10.80
C ALA A 35 -38.97 -6.31 11.41
N PRO A 36 -38.69 -6.74 12.65
CA PRO A 36 -39.56 -7.69 13.34
C PRO A 36 -40.97 -7.09 13.53
N PRO A 37 -42.01 -7.94 13.62
CA PRO A 37 -43.38 -7.49 13.87
C PRO A 37 -43.45 -6.58 15.10
N ALA A 38 -44.35 -5.61 15.08
CA ALA A 38 -44.53 -4.69 16.21
C ALA A 38 -44.99 -5.46 17.45
N THR A 39 -44.05 -5.82 18.32
CA THR A 39 -44.30 -6.42 19.65
C THR A 39 -44.25 -5.36 20.75
N ASN A 40 -44.96 -5.61 21.84
CA ASN A 40 -44.97 -4.75 23.04
C ASN A 40 -43.59 -4.65 23.73
N SER A 41 -42.66 -5.56 23.46
CA SER A 41 -41.29 -5.55 23.98
C SER A 41 -40.32 -4.93 22.98
N PRO A 42 -39.30 -4.17 23.44
CA PRO A 42 -38.33 -3.56 22.55
C PRO A 42 -37.55 -4.66 21.79
N PRO A 43 -37.39 -4.55 20.46
CA PRO A 43 -36.72 -5.56 19.66
C PRO A 43 -35.24 -5.64 20.05
N LEU A 44 -34.79 -6.85 20.37
CA LEU A 44 -33.41 -7.11 20.74
C LEU A 44 -32.58 -7.40 19.49
N LEU A 45 -31.81 -6.42 19.04
CA LEU A 45 -30.88 -6.60 17.95
C LEU A 45 -29.51 -7.06 18.47
N ARG A 46 -29.02 -8.21 17.98
CA ARG A 46 -27.69 -8.76 18.31
C ARG A 46 -26.72 -8.49 17.17
N LEU A 47 -25.71 -7.67 17.43
CA LEU A 47 -24.59 -7.40 16.55
C LEU A 47 -23.42 -8.30 16.93
N GLN A 48 -23.21 -9.36 16.16
CA GLN A 48 -22.11 -10.29 16.40
C GLN A 48 -20.84 -9.78 15.73
N HIS A 49 -19.69 -10.02 16.36
CA HIS A 49 -18.36 -9.77 15.78
C HIS A 49 -17.96 -8.30 15.59
N VAL A 50 -18.31 -7.42 16.53
CA VAL A 50 -17.80 -6.03 16.54
C VAL A 50 -16.90 -5.82 17.74
N ASP A 51 -15.74 -5.21 17.51
CA ASP A 51 -14.88 -4.73 18.58
C ASP A 51 -15.58 -3.67 19.44
N LYS A 52 -15.37 -3.71 20.76
CA LYS A 52 -16.02 -2.80 21.71
C LYS A 52 -15.78 -1.34 21.38
N ARG A 53 -14.53 -0.98 21.08
CA ARG A 53 -14.13 0.42 20.84
C ARG A 53 -14.65 0.89 19.49
N ALA A 54 -14.59 0.03 18.47
CA ALA A 54 -15.20 0.31 17.18
C ALA A 54 -16.70 0.59 17.33
N PHE A 55 -17.40 -0.22 18.13
CA PHE A 55 -18.82 -0.02 18.39
C PHE A 55 -19.11 1.24 19.23
N ASP A 56 -18.26 1.58 20.20
CA ASP A 56 -18.38 2.83 20.95
C ASP A 56 -18.25 4.05 20.04
N HIS A 57 -17.27 4.08 19.13
CA HIS A 57 -17.15 5.13 18.12
C HIS A 57 -18.38 5.20 17.22
N PHE A 58 -18.93 4.05 16.85
CA PHE A 58 -20.16 3.96 16.08
C PHE A 58 -21.33 4.60 16.83
N LEU A 59 -21.52 4.28 18.11
CA LEU A 59 -22.56 4.90 18.94
C LEU A 59 -22.36 6.41 19.09
N ARG A 60 -21.15 6.87 19.40
CA ARG A 60 -20.83 8.30 19.49
C ARG A 60 -21.21 9.03 18.20
N TYR A 61 -20.85 8.46 17.05
CA TYR A 61 -21.23 9.00 15.75
C TYR A 61 -22.75 9.12 15.56
N LEU A 62 -23.51 8.12 16.01
CA LEU A 62 -24.99 8.13 15.96
C LEU A 62 -25.61 9.16 16.90
N HIS A 63 -24.92 9.49 18.00
CA HIS A 63 -25.34 10.48 18.99
C HIS A 63 -24.86 11.90 18.68
N ASP A 64 -24.24 12.14 17.52
CA ASP A 64 -23.62 13.43 17.15
C ASP A 64 -22.49 13.86 18.10
N GLU A 65 -21.85 12.88 18.74
CA GLU A 65 -20.70 13.10 19.59
C GLU A 65 -19.39 13.02 18.78
N PRO A 66 -18.34 13.74 19.18
CA PRO A 66 -17.05 13.69 18.50
C PRO A 66 -16.43 12.29 18.61
N VAL A 67 -16.06 11.73 17.45
CA VAL A 67 -15.34 10.47 17.35
C VAL A 67 -13.83 10.75 17.36
N ASN A 68 -13.13 10.27 18.38
CA ASN A 68 -11.71 10.46 18.55
C ASN A 68 -10.99 9.11 18.50
N PHE A 69 -10.21 8.88 17.45
CA PHE A 69 -9.41 7.67 17.31
C PHE A 69 -8.10 7.78 18.09
N ILE A 70 -7.75 6.72 18.81
CA ILE A 70 -6.55 6.68 19.67
C ILE A 70 -5.40 5.94 18.96
N SER A 71 -5.72 4.95 18.14
CA SER A 71 -4.73 4.19 17.36
C SER A 71 -5.25 3.79 15.98
N VAL A 72 -4.32 3.41 15.11
CA VAL A 72 -4.60 2.82 13.79
C VAL A 72 -5.53 1.62 13.93
N SER A 73 -5.28 0.72 14.89
CA SER A 73 -6.12 -0.47 15.13
C SER A 73 -7.57 -0.11 15.42
N THR A 74 -7.79 0.87 16.30
CA THR A 74 -9.15 1.31 16.63
C THR A 74 -9.84 1.98 15.44
N ALA A 75 -9.12 2.76 14.65
CA ALA A 75 -9.66 3.40 13.45
C ALA A 75 -9.97 2.36 12.36
N ARG A 76 -9.10 1.36 12.16
CA ARG A 76 -9.28 0.28 11.20
C ARG A 76 -10.50 -0.60 11.55
N ALA A 77 -10.63 -1.01 12.81
CA ALA A 77 -11.80 -1.74 13.29
C ALA A 77 -13.09 -0.90 13.20
N THR A 78 -13.00 0.42 13.42
CA THR A 78 -14.14 1.33 13.23
C THR A 78 -14.51 1.45 11.75
N LEU A 79 -13.54 1.44 10.84
CA LEU A 79 -13.80 1.41 9.40
C LEU A 79 -14.53 0.12 9.00
N ASP A 80 -14.10 -1.04 9.52
CA ASP A 80 -14.81 -2.32 9.30
C ASP A 80 -16.27 -2.25 9.75
N ALA A 81 -16.50 -1.75 10.97
CA ALA A 81 -17.84 -1.57 11.51
C ALA A 81 -18.66 -0.56 10.67
N ALA A 82 -18.04 0.54 10.21
CA ALA A 82 -18.70 1.54 9.37
C ALA A 82 -19.18 0.94 8.05
N HIS A 83 -18.40 0.06 7.42
CA HIS A 83 -18.83 -0.67 6.22
C HIS A 83 -19.91 -1.71 6.53
N GLN A 84 -19.71 -2.52 7.58
CA GLN A 84 -20.67 -3.55 7.99
C GLN A 84 -22.07 -2.97 8.25
N TYR A 85 -22.13 -1.77 8.85
CA TYR A 85 -23.37 -1.09 9.20
C TYR A 85 -23.77 0.04 8.24
N LEU A 86 -23.16 0.11 7.05
CA LEU A 86 -23.49 1.07 5.99
C LEU A 86 -23.54 2.53 6.50
N CYS A 87 -22.49 2.95 7.19
CA CYS A 87 -22.30 4.29 7.74
C CYS A 87 -21.16 5.03 7.02
N PRO A 88 -21.41 5.58 5.82
CA PRO A 88 -20.36 6.20 4.99
C PRO A 88 -19.71 7.42 5.64
N GLY A 89 -20.44 8.18 6.47
CA GLY A 89 -19.88 9.32 7.17
C GLY A 89 -18.85 8.94 8.24
N LEU A 90 -19.07 7.84 8.96
CA LEU A 90 -18.09 7.31 9.91
C LEU A 90 -16.87 6.73 9.18
N ALA A 91 -17.09 6.06 8.05
CA ALA A 91 -16.01 5.55 7.20
C ALA A 91 -15.06 6.68 6.76
N ARG A 92 -15.59 7.83 6.33
CA ARG A 92 -14.78 9.00 5.98
C ARG A 92 -13.95 9.55 7.14
N LEU A 93 -14.50 9.59 8.35
CA LEU A 93 -13.76 10.02 9.54
C LEU A 93 -12.61 9.05 9.86
N ALA A 94 -12.88 7.75 9.78
CA ALA A 94 -11.87 6.71 10.00
C ALA A 94 -10.77 6.79 8.94
N VAL A 95 -11.10 6.86 7.66
CA VAL A 95 -10.11 6.99 6.57
C VAL A 95 -9.27 8.26 6.72
N SER A 96 -9.88 9.41 7.02
CA SER A 96 -9.14 10.66 7.23
C SER A 96 -8.11 10.55 8.36
N TYR A 97 -8.41 9.78 9.41
CA TYR A 97 -7.44 9.49 10.47
C TYR A 97 -6.36 8.53 9.98
N LEU A 98 -6.73 7.42 9.33
CA LEU A 98 -5.78 6.42 8.83
C LEU A 98 -4.78 7.02 7.84
N GLU A 99 -5.21 7.92 6.96
CA GLU A 99 -4.34 8.64 6.02
C GLU A 99 -3.28 9.49 6.73
N LYS A 100 -3.65 10.19 7.81
CA LYS A 100 -2.70 11.00 8.61
C LYS A 100 -1.69 10.15 9.35
N HIS A 101 -2.02 8.89 9.62
CA HIS A 101 -1.17 7.93 10.32
C HIS A 101 -0.58 6.86 9.38
N LEU A 102 -0.64 7.08 8.06
CA LEU A 102 -0.10 6.16 7.07
C LEU A 102 1.43 6.27 7.02
N THR A 103 2.11 5.26 7.56
CA THR A 103 3.56 5.17 7.63
C THR A 103 4.02 3.77 7.23
N PRO A 104 5.31 3.57 6.87
CA PRO A 104 5.80 2.22 6.56
C PRO A 104 5.63 1.20 7.69
N SER A 105 5.49 1.62 8.95
CA SER A 105 5.26 0.73 10.10
C SER A 105 3.79 0.42 10.38
N THR A 106 2.87 1.22 9.85
CA THR A 106 1.41 1.06 10.07
C THR A 106 0.69 0.60 8.81
N VAL A 107 1.34 0.65 7.64
CA VAL A 107 0.70 0.44 6.35
C VAL A 107 0.08 -0.94 6.19
N LEU A 108 0.68 -2.02 6.74
CA LEU A 108 0.11 -3.37 6.60
C LEU A 108 -1.18 -3.53 7.39
N GLU A 109 -1.23 -2.98 8.60
CA GLU A 109 -2.44 -2.94 9.43
C GLU A 109 -3.56 -2.14 8.75
N ILE A 110 -3.22 -1.04 8.08
CA ILE A 110 -4.18 -0.23 7.32
C ILE A 110 -4.65 -0.96 6.05
N TYR A 111 -3.72 -1.62 5.35
CA TYR A 111 -3.94 -2.32 4.08
C TYR A 111 -4.81 -3.57 4.25
N GLN A 112 -4.64 -4.30 5.35
CA GLN A 112 -5.34 -5.56 5.60
C GLN A 112 -6.86 -5.39 5.48
N GLY A 113 -7.51 -6.22 4.68
CA GLY A 113 -8.95 -6.24 4.39
C GLY A 113 -9.48 -5.03 3.60
N LEU A 114 -8.66 -4.01 3.32
CA LEU A 114 -9.13 -2.76 2.70
C LEU A 114 -9.63 -2.96 1.27
N GLY A 115 -9.08 -3.96 0.56
CA GLY A 115 -9.54 -4.36 -0.76
C GLY A 115 -11.00 -4.84 -0.82
N LEU A 116 -11.59 -5.23 0.32
CA LEU A 116 -13.01 -5.61 0.40
C LEU A 116 -13.96 -4.40 0.32
N TYR A 117 -13.44 -3.19 0.57
CA TYR A 117 -14.22 -1.94 0.61
C TYR A 117 -13.96 -1.05 -0.59
N ALA A 118 -12.82 -1.23 -1.26
CA ALA A 118 -12.51 -0.52 -2.49
C ALA A 118 -13.47 -0.95 -3.60
N ASN A 119 -13.84 -0.02 -4.47
CA ASN A 119 -14.54 -0.36 -5.70
C ASN A 119 -13.63 -1.28 -6.52
N ASP A 120 -14.20 -2.35 -7.07
CA ASP A 120 -13.51 -3.41 -7.82
C ASP A 120 -12.34 -2.86 -8.65
N LEU A 121 -11.12 -2.88 -8.08
CA LEU A 121 -9.86 -2.81 -8.83
C LEU A 121 -9.59 -4.19 -9.46
N ARG A 122 -10.63 -4.85 -9.97
CA ARG A 122 -10.54 -6.14 -10.66
C ARG A 122 -9.84 -5.90 -11.99
N GLU A 123 -8.52 -5.72 -11.94
CA GLU A 123 -7.62 -5.99 -13.04
C GLU A 123 -7.78 -7.48 -13.38
N GLY A 124 -8.68 -7.79 -14.32
CA GLY A 124 -8.92 -9.17 -14.72
C GLY A 124 -10.25 -9.51 -15.36
N ASP A 125 -11.10 -8.57 -15.77
CA ASP A 125 -12.10 -8.89 -16.81
C ASP A 125 -11.51 -8.54 -18.17
N SER A 126 -10.95 -9.57 -18.80
CA SER A 126 -10.53 -9.57 -20.19
C SER A 126 -11.63 -8.96 -21.05
N GLY A 127 -11.31 -7.85 -21.71
CA GLY A 127 -12.24 -7.15 -22.58
C GLY A 127 -12.81 -8.07 -23.64
N PHE A 128 -14.08 -8.41 -23.49
CA PHE A 128 -15.03 -8.53 -24.59
C PHE A 128 -16.37 -8.00 -24.08
N ASP A 129 -16.88 -6.99 -24.79
CA ASP A 129 -18.28 -6.55 -24.81
C ASP A 129 -18.78 -5.46 -23.85
N ARG A 130 -18.00 -4.39 -23.61
CA ARG A 130 -18.59 -3.09 -23.20
C ARG A 130 -18.80 -2.19 -24.40
N SER A 131 -19.99 -2.28 -25.00
CA SER A 131 -20.46 -1.38 -26.04
C SER A 131 -20.39 0.10 -25.57
N PRO A 132 -19.92 1.06 -26.40
CA PRO A 132 -19.72 2.45 -25.99
C PRO A 132 -21.00 3.22 -25.58
N ASN A 133 -22.17 2.60 -25.79
CA ASN A 133 -23.47 3.27 -25.67
C ASN A 133 -24.36 2.72 -24.55
N SER A 134 -23.83 1.96 -23.59
CA SER A 134 -24.62 1.61 -22.40
C SER A 134 -24.77 2.82 -21.49
N PRO A 135 -26.01 3.23 -21.13
CA PRO A 135 -26.22 4.39 -20.27
C PRO A 135 -25.57 4.13 -18.91
N SER A 136 -24.57 4.95 -18.57
CA SER A 136 -23.97 4.95 -17.25
C SER A 136 -25.02 5.46 -16.26
N ALA A 137 -25.53 4.56 -15.42
CA ALA A 137 -26.31 4.99 -14.27
C ALA A 137 -25.44 5.94 -13.44
N PRO A 138 -25.97 7.09 -12.99
CA PRO A 138 -25.25 7.93 -12.04
C PRO A 138 -24.90 7.09 -10.80
N PRO A 139 -23.70 7.25 -10.23
CA PRO A 139 -23.29 6.49 -9.06
C PRO A 139 -24.35 6.64 -7.96
N PRO A 140 -24.78 5.55 -7.31
CA PRO A 140 -25.76 5.64 -6.24
C PRO A 140 -25.25 6.59 -5.15
N PRO A 141 -26.14 7.41 -4.55
CA PRO A 141 -25.79 8.25 -3.41
C PRO A 141 -25.37 7.34 -2.24
N GLY A 142 -24.06 7.16 -2.06
CA GLY A 142 -23.46 6.14 -1.20
C GLY A 142 -22.07 5.68 -1.63
N ASP A 143 -21.70 5.87 -2.91
CA ASP A 143 -20.40 5.45 -3.49
C ASP A 143 -19.19 6.23 -2.97
N ASP A 144 -19.39 7.36 -2.28
CA ASP A 144 -18.29 8.17 -1.74
C ASP A 144 -17.39 7.39 -0.78
N ALA A 145 -17.94 6.47 0.01
CA ALA A 145 -17.15 5.70 0.98
C ALA A 145 -16.23 4.69 0.30
N ALA A 146 -16.70 4.03 -0.76
CA ALA A 146 -15.90 3.07 -1.52
C ALA A 146 -14.79 3.78 -2.31
N LEU A 147 -15.06 4.97 -2.86
CA LEU A 147 -14.05 5.81 -3.51
C LEU A 147 -12.96 6.23 -2.52
N VAL A 148 -13.32 6.67 -1.32
CA VAL A 148 -12.37 7.07 -0.28
C VAL A 148 -11.52 5.87 0.20
N CYS A 149 -12.09 4.66 0.28
CA CYS A 149 -11.31 3.45 0.58
C CYS A 149 -10.38 3.05 -0.57
N THR A 150 -10.81 3.25 -1.81
CA THR A 150 -9.98 3.01 -3.00
C THR A 150 -8.76 3.95 -3.01
N ASP A 151 -8.94 5.23 -2.70
CA ASP A 151 -7.85 6.20 -2.58
C ASP A 151 -6.88 5.83 -1.45
N LEU A 152 -7.39 5.45 -0.27
CA LEU A 152 -6.57 4.95 0.84
C LEU A 152 -5.77 3.70 0.44
N LEU A 153 -6.39 2.76 -0.28
CA LEU A 153 -5.74 1.54 -0.77
C LEU A 153 -4.57 1.86 -1.71
N LEU A 154 -4.77 2.79 -2.65
CA LEU A 154 -3.71 3.22 -3.56
C LEU A 154 -2.56 3.91 -2.80
N LYS A 155 -2.87 4.74 -1.80
CA LYS A 155 -1.86 5.35 -0.92
C LYS A 155 -1.08 4.29 -0.12
N CYS A 156 -1.77 3.28 0.43
CA CYS A 156 -1.12 2.15 1.09
C CYS A 156 -0.14 1.45 0.13
N LEU A 157 -0.60 1.07 -1.06
CA LEU A 157 0.23 0.43 -2.07
C LEU A 157 1.45 1.29 -2.47
N SER A 158 1.28 2.60 -2.61
CA SER A 158 2.40 3.51 -2.87
C SER A 158 3.45 3.52 -1.76
N VAL A 159 3.04 3.45 -0.49
CA VAL A 159 3.94 3.41 0.66
C VAL A 159 4.67 2.08 0.73
N ILE A 160 3.97 0.97 0.46
CA ILE A 160 4.53 -0.39 0.39
C ILE A 160 5.59 -0.44 -0.72
N ASP A 161 5.24 0.01 -1.93
CA ASP A 161 6.14 0.01 -3.09
C ASP A 161 7.40 0.83 -2.87
N SER A 162 7.29 1.94 -2.12
CA SER A 162 8.43 2.82 -1.82
C SER A 162 9.32 2.32 -0.68
N ASN A 163 8.80 1.48 0.23
CA ASN A 163 9.51 1.02 1.43
C ASN A 163 9.44 -0.50 1.64
N PRO A 164 9.57 -1.34 0.60
CA PRO A 164 9.19 -2.75 0.69
C PRO A 164 10.08 -3.54 1.64
N ALA A 165 11.38 -3.21 1.74
CA ALA A 165 12.27 -3.86 2.68
C ALA A 165 11.77 -3.72 4.13
N LYS A 166 11.39 -2.52 4.58
CA LYS A 166 10.89 -2.31 5.94
C LYS A 166 9.51 -2.94 6.15
N VAL A 167 8.66 -2.88 5.13
CA VAL A 167 7.28 -3.38 5.19
C VAL A 167 7.24 -4.90 5.22
N LEU A 168 7.92 -5.56 4.28
CA LEU A 168 7.91 -7.02 4.14
C LEU A 168 8.61 -7.75 5.30
N HIS A 169 9.38 -7.05 6.16
CA HIS A 169 9.98 -7.64 7.36
C HIS A 169 9.07 -7.61 8.59
N GLN A 170 7.93 -6.95 8.52
CA GLN A 170 6.99 -6.86 9.63
C GLN A 170 6.26 -8.18 9.86
N GLU A 171 5.97 -8.47 11.13
CA GLU A 171 5.17 -9.63 11.54
C GLU A 171 3.73 -9.53 11.01
N GLN A 172 3.20 -8.31 10.87
CA GLN A 172 1.88 -8.05 10.29
C GLN A 172 1.74 -8.58 8.86
N PHE A 173 2.84 -8.79 8.13
CA PHE A 173 2.79 -9.41 6.80
C PHE A 173 2.27 -10.86 6.89
N GLU A 174 2.58 -11.56 7.97
CA GLU A 174 2.14 -12.94 8.19
C GLU A 174 0.62 -13.04 8.34
N GLU A 175 -0.06 -11.97 8.76
CA GLU A 175 -1.51 -11.91 9.02
C GLU A 175 -2.36 -11.59 7.77
N LEU A 176 -1.72 -11.29 6.64
CA LEU A 176 -2.42 -11.01 5.38
C LEU A 176 -3.09 -12.27 4.82
N SER A 177 -4.20 -12.08 4.11
CA SER A 177 -4.85 -13.14 3.35
C SER A 177 -4.03 -13.57 2.12
N ALA A 178 -4.29 -14.79 1.62
CA ALA A 178 -3.63 -15.29 0.41
C ALA A 178 -3.82 -14.35 -0.80
N GLN A 179 -4.98 -13.72 -0.93
CA GLN A 179 -5.27 -12.77 -2.00
C GLN A 179 -4.39 -11.52 -1.90
N GLU A 180 -4.25 -10.95 -0.70
CA GLU A 180 -3.43 -9.76 -0.45
C GLU A 180 -1.94 -10.03 -0.69
N VAL A 181 -1.44 -11.17 -0.20
CA VAL A 181 -0.06 -11.59 -0.47
C VAL A 181 0.17 -11.76 -1.97
N ALA A 182 -0.77 -12.39 -2.68
CA ALA A 182 -0.67 -12.58 -4.11
C ALA A 182 -0.75 -11.25 -4.89
N GLN A 183 -1.53 -10.27 -4.41
CA GLN A 183 -1.55 -8.92 -4.97
C GLN A 183 -0.19 -8.25 -4.81
N LEU A 184 0.40 -8.28 -3.60
CA LEU A 184 1.69 -7.64 -3.32
C LEU A 184 2.86 -8.31 -4.08
N ALA A 185 2.90 -9.64 -4.14
CA ALA A 185 3.98 -10.39 -4.77
C ALA A 185 4.04 -10.16 -6.30
N ARG A 186 2.88 -10.00 -6.95
CA ARG A 186 2.77 -9.73 -8.39
C ARG A 186 3.08 -8.28 -8.79
N ARG A 187 3.21 -7.35 -7.83
CA ARG A 187 3.43 -5.93 -8.14
C ARG A 187 4.77 -5.72 -8.81
N ASN A 188 4.71 -5.22 -10.05
CA ASN A 188 5.91 -4.81 -10.77
C ASN A 188 6.55 -3.55 -10.19
N THR A 189 5.83 -2.74 -9.41
CA THR A 189 6.27 -1.45 -8.84
C THR A 189 6.98 -1.56 -7.49
N LEU A 190 7.07 -2.78 -6.93
CA LEU A 190 7.68 -3.03 -5.63
C LEU A 190 9.20 -2.78 -5.68
N ASN A 191 9.69 -1.70 -5.06
CA ASN A 191 11.08 -1.23 -5.17
C ASN A 191 12.06 -1.99 -4.23
N ILE A 192 12.23 -3.29 -4.46
CA ILE A 192 13.18 -4.13 -3.71
C ILE A 192 14.57 -4.13 -4.35
N THR A 193 15.62 -4.15 -3.53
CA THR A 193 17.01 -4.24 -3.98
C THR A 193 17.42 -5.66 -4.36
N SER A 194 16.80 -6.66 -3.74
CA SER A 194 17.00 -8.09 -4.01
C SER A 194 15.68 -8.83 -3.87
N GLU A 195 15.41 -9.75 -4.80
CA GLU A 195 14.24 -10.63 -4.76
C GLU A 195 14.25 -11.56 -3.54
N CYS A 196 15.40 -11.73 -2.87
CA CYS A 196 15.48 -12.48 -1.62
C CYS A 196 14.57 -11.90 -0.54
N ILE A 197 14.39 -10.59 -0.51
CA ILE A 197 13.52 -9.92 0.47
C ILE A 197 12.08 -10.41 0.32
N LEU A 198 11.59 -10.46 -0.92
CA LEU A 198 10.25 -10.95 -1.22
C LEU A 198 10.15 -12.46 -0.93
N PHE A 199 11.12 -13.24 -1.38
CA PHE A 199 11.14 -14.68 -1.15
C PHE A 199 11.08 -15.01 0.36
N SER A 200 11.93 -14.38 1.18
CA SER A 200 11.94 -14.61 2.63
C SER A 200 10.61 -14.21 3.29
N ALA A 201 9.98 -13.13 2.83
CA ALA A 201 8.66 -12.73 3.34
C ALA A 201 7.58 -13.76 2.98
N LEU A 202 7.60 -14.27 1.74
CA LEU A 202 6.68 -15.32 1.29
C LEU A 202 6.89 -16.64 2.03
N ASP A 203 8.13 -17.05 2.28
CA ASP A 203 8.43 -18.27 3.06
C ASP A 203 7.93 -18.15 4.51
N ARG A 204 8.13 -17.00 5.16
CA ARG A 204 7.57 -16.75 6.51
C ARG A 204 6.04 -16.76 6.50
N TRP A 205 5.42 -16.08 5.54
CA TRP A 205 3.96 -16.08 5.41
C TRP A 205 3.42 -17.50 5.16
N ALA A 206 4.06 -18.28 4.29
CA ALA A 206 3.67 -19.66 4.01
C ALA A 206 3.75 -20.54 5.27
N ALA A 207 4.80 -20.37 6.08
CA ALA A 207 4.93 -21.05 7.37
C ALA A 207 3.82 -20.63 8.37
N ALA A 208 3.45 -19.35 8.40
CA ALA A 208 2.35 -18.86 9.22
C ALA A 208 0.98 -19.37 8.75
N GLU A 209 0.74 -19.38 7.44
CA GLU A 209 -0.49 -19.89 6.83
C GLU A 209 -0.64 -21.40 7.06
N CYS A 210 0.43 -22.18 6.96
CA CYS A 210 0.41 -23.60 7.34
C CYS A 210 -0.04 -23.78 8.80
N ARG A 211 0.53 -23.00 9.72
CA ARG A 211 0.15 -23.02 11.14
C ARG A 211 -1.31 -22.64 11.35
N ARG A 212 -1.84 -21.64 10.63
CA ARG A 212 -3.27 -21.26 10.67
C ARG A 212 -4.19 -22.38 10.18
N GLN A 213 -3.78 -23.12 9.16
CA GLN A 213 -4.52 -24.26 8.64
C GLN A 213 -4.35 -25.54 9.49
N GLY A 214 -3.57 -25.49 10.58
CA GLY A 214 -3.34 -26.63 11.46
C GLY A 214 -2.41 -27.69 10.87
N VAL A 215 -1.62 -27.34 9.85
CA VAL A 215 -0.65 -28.24 9.22
C VAL A 215 0.78 -27.82 9.54
N GLU A 216 1.69 -28.79 9.60
CA GLU A 216 3.11 -28.51 9.83
C GLU A 216 3.71 -27.75 8.63
N PRO A 217 4.58 -26.74 8.84
CA PRO A 217 5.18 -25.93 7.78
C PRO A 217 6.28 -26.69 7.01
N LEU A 218 5.95 -27.86 6.48
CA LEU A 218 6.79 -28.64 5.58
C LEU A 218 6.87 -27.97 4.19
N PRO A 219 7.97 -28.16 3.42
CA PRO A 219 8.14 -27.50 2.12
C PRO A 219 6.99 -27.73 1.13
N VAL A 220 6.43 -28.94 1.11
CA VAL A 220 5.28 -29.29 0.26
C VAL A 220 4.02 -28.51 0.65
N ASN A 221 3.78 -28.34 1.95
CA ASN A 221 2.63 -27.59 2.47
C ASN A 221 2.81 -26.09 2.20
N LYS A 222 4.03 -25.57 2.40
CA LYS A 222 4.38 -24.18 2.05
C LYS A 222 4.16 -23.89 0.57
N ARG A 223 4.56 -24.80 -0.33
CA ARG A 223 4.30 -24.68 -1.76
C ARG A 223 2.80 -24.69 -2.07
N ALA A 224 2.03 -25.56 -1.42
CA ALA A 224 0.58 -25.64 -1.61
C ALA A 224 -0.13 -24.34 -1.22
N VAL A 225 0.21 -23.74 -0.06
CA VAL A 225 -0.44 -22.50 0.40
C VAL A 225 0.00 -21.26 -0.39
N LEU A 226 1.24 -21.21 -0.89
CA LEU A 226 1.69 -20.12 -1.75
C LEU A 226 0.99 -20.14 -3.12
N THR A 227 0.63 -21.33 -3.62
CA THR A 227 0.27 -21.56 -5.03
C THR A 227 1.44 -21.31 -5.99
N ASP A 228 1.40 -21.97 -7.14
CA ASP A 228 2.44 -21.81 -8.17
C ASP A 228 2.59 -20.36 -8.65
N ASP A 229 1.48 -19.64 -8.77
CA ASP A 229 1.49 -18.29 -9.32
C ASP A 229 2.22 -17.29 -8.40
N VAL A 230 1.98 -17.33 -7.09
CA VAL A 230 2.74 -16.49 -6.13
C VAL A 230 4.18 -16.96 -6.03
N CYS A 231 4.41 -18.28 -6.00
CA CYS A 231 5.77 -18.84 -5.94
C CYS A 231 6.62 -18.34 -7.12
N PHE A 232 6.10 -18.37 -8.35
CA PHE A 232 6.80 -17.92 -9.54
C PHE A 232 6.71 -16.41 -9.82
N SER A 233 6.00 -15.65 -8.98
CA SER A 233 6.05 -14.17 -9.03
C SER A 233 7.40 -13.61 -8.56
N VAL A 234 8.19 -14.41 -7.83
CA VAL A 234 9.57 -14.10 -7.45
C VAL A 234 10.48 -14.23 -8.65
N ARG A 235 11.31 -13.21 -8.90
CA ARG A 235 12.14 -13.15 -10.11
C ARG A 235 13.50 -13.80 -9.86
N TYR A 236 13.50 -15.12 -9.66
CA TYR A 236 14.69 -15.89 -9.26
C TYR A 236 15.91 -15.67 -10.17
N LEU A 237 15.71 -15.40 -11.46
CA LEU A 237 16.79 -15.15 -12.42
C LEU A 237 17.55 -13.83 -12.18
N LEU A 238 17.06 -12.98 -11.28
CA LEU A 238 17.73 -11.74 -10.86
C LEU A 238 18.55 -11.90 -9.58
N MET A 239 18.43 -13.04 -8.90
CA MET A 239 19.26 -13.36 -7.73
C MET A 239 20.66 -13.79 -8.17
N ASN A 240 21.65 -13.53 -7.33
CA ASN A 240 22.95 -14.19 -7.48
C ASN A 240 22.92 -15.65 -7.01
N ASP A 241 23.97 -16.39 -7.35
CA ASP A 241 24.14 -17.81 -6.99
C ASP A 241 24.04 -18.06 -5.48
N ARG A 242 24.70 -17.23 -4.66
CA ARG A 242 24.68 -17.36 -3.19
C ARG A 242 23.29 -17.09 -2.61
N GLU A 243 22.65 -16.04 -3.08
CA GLU A 243 21.28 -15.66 -2.73
C GLU A 243 20.29 -16.80 -3.04
N PHE A 244 20.36 -17.36 -4.24
CA PHE A 244 19.48 -18.44 -4.65
C PHE A 244 19.71 -19.74 -3.86
N VAL A 245 20.98 -20.11 -3.64
CA VAL A 245 21.34 -21.35 -2.93
C VAL A 245 20.93 -21.27 -1.45
N SER A 246 21.22 -20.16 -0.78
CA SER A 246 20.94 -19.97 0.64
C SER A 246 19.45 -19.78 0.98
N GLY A 247 18.65 -19.31 0.03
CA GLY A 247 17.23 -19.03 0.23
C GLY A 247 16.34 -20.04 -0.51
N PRO A 248 15.90 -19.75 -1.75
CA PRO A 248 14.98 -20.59 -2.51
C PRO A 248 15.34 -22.07 -2.56
N MET A 249 16.60 -22.40 -2.87
CA MET A 249 17.02 -23.80 -2.98
C MET A 249 17.01 -24.51 -1.62
N ALA A 250 17.54 -23.87 -0.57
CA ALA A 250 17.60 -24.44 0.77
C ALA A 250 16.20 -24.63 1.41
N SER A 251 15.22 -23.82 1.01
CA SER A 251 13.85 -23.89 1.55
C SER A 251 13.10 -25.18 1.20
N GLY A 252 13.47 -25.84 0.10
CA GLY A 252 12.76 -26.99 -0.46
C GLY A 252 11.39 -26.68 -1.08
N ILE A 253 10.98 -25.40 -1.16
CA ILE A 253 9.71 -24.98 -1.79
C ILE A 253 9.74 -25.20 -3.30
N LEU A 254 10.91 -25.01 -3.91
CA LEU A 254 11.17 -25.33 -5.30
C LEU A 254 11.57 -26.80 -5.43
N THR A 255 11.08 -27.49 -6.46
CA THR A 255 11.50 -28.88 -6.69
C THR A 255 12.95 -28.92 -7.17
N ASN A 256 13.60 -30.08 -7.02
CA ASN A 256 14.97 -30.27 -7.49
C ASN A 256 15.13 -29.96 -8.99
N GLU A 257 14.12 -30.29 -9.81
CA GLU A 257 14.13 -29.98 -11.25
C GLU A 257 14.04 -28.47 -11.50
N GLU A 258 13.20 -27.75 -10.75
CA GLU A 258 13.08 -26.29 -10.83
C GLU A 258 14.39 -25.62 -10.42
N CYS A 259 15.01 -26.07 -9.33
CA CYS A 259 16.29 -25.57 -8.83
C CYS A 259 17.41 -25.75 -9.86
N VAL A 260 17.56 -26.95 -10.43
CA VAL A 260 18.60 -27.22 -11.45
C VAL A 260 18.40 -26.32 -12.67
N HIS A 261 17.16 -26.15 -13.12
CA HIS A 261 16.82 -25.28 -14.26
C HIS A 261 17.10 -23.79 -14.00
N ILE A 262 16.80 -23.31 -12.80
CA ILE A 262 17.05 -21.91 -12.43
C ILE A 262 18.57 -21.67 -12.30
N VAL A 263 19.30 -22.57 -11.65
CA VAL A 263 20.76 -22.46 -11.49
C VAL A 263 21.49 -22.51 -12.83
N SER A 264 21.09 -23.37 -13.77
CA SER A 264 21.73 -23.42 -15.09
C SER A 264 21.62 -22.07 -15.81
N LYS A 265 20.47 -21.38 -15.67
CA LYS A 265 20.24 -20.03 -16.20
C LYS A 265 21.03 -18.96 -15.46
N ILE A 266 21.11 -19.01 -14.12
CA ILE A 266 21.91 -18.06 -13.31
C ILE A 266 23.40 -18.17 -13.65
N LEU A 267 23.93 -19.39 -13.78
CA LEU A 267 25.34 -19.67 -14.09
C LEU A 267 25.68 -19.51 -15.59
N ARG A 268 24.69 -19.21 -16.45
CA ARG A 268 24.83 -19.00 -17.91
C ARG A 268 25.50 -20.18 -18.63
N HIS A 269 25.12 -21.41 -18.26
CA HIS A 269 25.54 -22.57 -19.06
C HIS A 269 24.87 -22.51 -20.44
N PRO A 270 25.63 -22.61 -21.56
CA PRO A 270 25.04 -22.67 -22.88
C PRO A 270 24.19 -23.95 -22.97
N GLU A 271 22.89 -23.79 -23.19
CA GLU A 271 21.96 -24.88 -23.47
C GLU A 271 22.55 -25.75 -24.59
N SER A 272 23.02 -26.96 -24.24
CA SER A 272 23.52 -27.90 -25.24
C SER A 272 22.34 -28.28 -26.13
N SER A 273 22.35 -27.77 -27.35
CA SER A 273 21.22 -27.71 -28.28
C SER A 273 20.90 -29.07 -28.93
N LYS A 274 20.81 -30.14 -28.12
CA LYS A 274 20.66 -31.52 -28.63
C LYS A 274 19.57 -32.36 -27.96
N ASN A 275 18.73 -31.83 -27.05
CA ASN A 275 17.70 -32.64 -26.39
C ASN A 275 16.30 -31.99 -26.28
N ASP A 276 15.94 -31.10 -27.21
CA ASP A 276 14.63 -30.42 -27.20
C ASP A 276 13.42 -31.31 -27.57
N SER A 277 13.60 -32.59 -27.88
CA SER A 277 12.49 -33.46 -28.30
C SER A 277 11.89 -34.37 -27.22
N PHE A 278 12.40 -34.37 -25.98
CA PHE A 278 11.93 -35.33 -24.95
C PHE A 278 11.63 -34.80 -23.54
N ARG A 279 11.60 -33.48 -23.29
CA ARG A 279 11.36 -32.93 -21.93
C ARG A 279 10.14 -32.01 -21.80
N ASN A 280 9.12 -32.18 -22.66
CA ASN A 280 7.98 -31.26 -22.72
C ASN A 280 6.94 -31.37 -21.60
N ASN A 281 7.12 -32.22 -20.57
CA ASN A 281 6.04 -32.47 -19.60
C ASN A 281 6.33 -32.24 -18.10
N ALA A 282 7.46 -31.68 -17.65
CA ALA A 282 7.64 -31.50 -16.19
C ALA A 282 8.57 -30.38 -15.69
N ALA A 283 9.57 -29.94 -16.46
CA ALA A 283 10.53 -28.96 -15.95
C ALA A 283 10.05 -27.54 -16.26
N VAL A 284 9.53 -26.82 -15.25
CA VAL A 284 9.17 -25.38 -15.23
C VAL A 284 9.00 -24.77 -16.63
N HIS A 285 7.76 -24.57 -17.08
CA HIS A 285 7.52 -23.80 -18.31
C HIS A 285 8.30 -22.48 -18.23
N SER A 286 9.28 -22.30 -19.12
CA SER A 286 10.17 -21.14 -19.13
C SER A 286 9.41 -19.80 -19.18
N SER A 287 8.14 -19.82 -19.57
CA SER A 287 7.21 -18.68 -19.54
C SER A 287 6.86 -18.18 -18.14
N ARG A 288 7.06 -18.97 -17.07
CA ARG A 288 6.75 -18.56 -15.68
C ARG A 288 7.90 -17.80 -15.01
N LEU A 289 9.12 -17.91 -15.51
CA LEU A 289 10.29 -17.25 -14.93
C LEU A 289 10.51 -15.88 -15.58
N SER A 290 10.44 -14.81 -14.79
CA SER A 290 10.75 -13.46 -15.27
C SER A 290 12.24 -13.14 -15.13
N ASN A 291 12.82 -12.59 -16.21
CA ASN A 291 14.17 -12.02 -16.24
C ASN A 291 14.18 -10.48 -16.23
N ALA A 292 13.01 -9.84 -16.21
CA ALA A 292 12.90 -8.39 -16.18
C ALA A 292 13.01 -7.91 -14.73
N PRO A 293 13.75 -6.84 -14.41
CA PRO A 293 13.76 -6.23 -13.08
C PRO A 293 12.44 -5.54 -12.74
N ARG A 294 12.10 -5.45 -11.45
CA ARG A 294 10.89 -4.71 -11.02
C ARG A 294 11.03 -3.26 -11.46
N MET A 295 9.93 -2.67 -11.90
CA MET A 295 9.91 -1.25 -12.23
C MET A 295 10.21 -0.51 -10.94
N ALA A 296 11.39 0.10 -10.84
CA ALA A 296 11.67 1.01 -9.76
C ALA A 296 10.62 2.12 -9.85
N TYR A 297 9.85 2.32 -8.76
CA TYR A 297 9.06 3.53 -8.59
C TYR A 297 10.04 4.71 -8.64
N LYS A 298 10.23 5.29 -9.83
CA LYS A 298 10.75 6.64 -9.92
C LYS A 298 9.63 7.48 -9.33
N ARG A 299 9.84 7.94 -8.09
CA ARG A 299 9.13 9.12 -7.64
C ARG A 299 9.48 10.16 -8.71
N GLU A 300 8.54 10.43 -9.62
CA GLU A 300 8.43 11.79 -10.09
C GLU A 300 8.23 12.55 -8.79
N ASP A 301 9.33 13.08 -8.26
CA ASP A 301 9.21 14.36 -7.61
C ASP A 301 8.50 15.18 -8.68
N VAL A 302 7.17 15.26 -8.54
CA VAL A 302 6.52 16.54 -8.74
C VAL A 302 7.30 17.43 -7.81
N ASP A 303 8.41 17.94 -8.33
CA ASP A 303 8.99 19.17 -7.91
C ASP A 303 7.76 20.08 -7.90
N CYS A 304 7.22 20.26 -6.71
CA CYS A 304 6.63 21.52 -6.35
C CYS A 304 7.75 22.53 -6.53
N ASN A 305 8.04 22.88 -7.80
CA ASN A 305 8.61 24.11 -8.27
C ASN A 305 7.64 25.26 -7.98
N MET A 306 6.99 25.22 -6.82
CA MET A 306 6.84 26.41 -6.00
C MET A 306 8.27 26.83 -5.64
N LEU A 307 8.86 27.57 -6.55
CA LEU A 307 10.00 28.46 -6.36
C LEU A 307 9.97 28.96 -4.91
N ARG A 308 10.78 28.38 -4.02
CA ARG A 308 11.07 29.03 -2.73
C ARG A 308 11.89 30.27 -3.08
N PRO A 309 11.33 31.49 -2.96
CA PRO A 309 12.07 32.70 -3.29
C PRO A 309 13.11 32.88 -2.19
N GLY A 310 14.39 32.82 -2.55
CA GLY A 310 15.45 33.20 -1.61
C GLY A 310 16.78 32.46 -1.74
N LYS A 311 16.84 31.28 -2.38
CA LYS A 311 18.15 30.63 -2.61
C LYS A 311 18.85 31.13 -3.87
N LYS A 312 18.11 31.31 -4.97
CA LYS A 312 18.64 31.88 -6.23
C LYS A 312 18.98 33.36 -6.08
N GLU A 313 18.10 34.13 -5.44
CA GLU A 313 18.32 35.56 -5.13
C GLU A 313 19.54 35.79 -4.22
N ARG A 314 19.77 34.97 -3.20
CA ARG A 314 20.97 35.08 -2.35
C ARG A 314 22.27 34.76 -3.11
N GLN A 315 22.22 33.84 -4.07
CA GLN A 315 23.40 33.48 -4.86
C GLN A 315 23.70 34.50 -5.96
N ASP A 316 22.66 35.05 -6.58
CA ASP A 316 22.78 36.13 -7.57
C ASP A 316 23.17 37.46 -6.89
N ASN A 317 22.64 37.78 -5.71
CA ASN A 317 23.11 38.91 -4.90
C ASN A 317 24.57 38.74 -4.47
N ARG A 318 25.03 37.51 -4.14
CA ARG A 318 26.44 37.26 -3.81
C ARG A 318 27.35 37.40 -5.04
N LYS A 319 26.89 37.00 -6.24
CA LYS A 319 27.62 37.20 -7.49
C LYS A 319 27.65 38.66 -7.93
N ASN A 320 26.54 39.39 -7.81
CA ASN A 320 26.45 40.81 -8.13
C ASN A 320 27.31 41.65 -7.18
N ARG A 321 27.28 41.37 -5.87
CA ARG A 321 28.14 42.07 -4.89
C ARG A 321 29.63 41.87 -5.16
N ARG A 322 30.03 40.69 -5.65
CA ARG A 322 31.43 40.42 -6.08
C ARG A 322 31.81 41.19 -7.35
N ARG A 323 30.89 41.31 -8.33
CA ARG A 323 31.11 42.09 -9.56
C ARG A 323 31.17 43.59 -9.28
N GLU A 324 30.34 44.08 -8.37
CA GLU A 324 30.30 45.47 -7.97
C GLU A 324 31.58 45.87 -7.22
N CYS A 325 32.07 45.05 -6.28
CA CYS A 325 33.37 45.27 -5.63
C CYS A 325 34.56 45.25 -6.61
N ALA A 326 34.54 44.40 -7.64
CA ALA A 326 35.57 44.40 -8.69
C ALA A 326 35.53 45.68 -9.54
N SER A 327 34.32 46.13 -9.92
CA SER A 327 34.14 47.38 -10.68
C SER A 327 34.49 48.64 -9.89
N GLN A 328 34.25 48.63 -8.57
CA GLN A 328 34.60 49.74 -7.68
C GLN A 328 36.12 49.81 -7.47
N GLY A 329 36.80 48.67 -7.35
CA GLY A 329 38.26 48.59 -7.33
C GLY A 329 38.93 49.10 -8.61
N GLN A 330 38.34 48.80 -9.79
CA GLN A 330 38.82 49.34 -11.06
C GLN A 330 38.59 50.86 -11.20
N ARG A 331 37.47 51.38 -10.68
CA ARG A 331 37.18 52.84 -10.70
C ARG A 331 38.07 53.62 -9.73
N THR A 332 38.45 53.06 -8.58
CA THR A 332 39.38 53.70 -7.64
C THR A 332 40.82 53.69 -8.16
N CYS A 333 41.28 52.58 -8.78
CA CYS A 333 42.59 52.55 -9.44
C CYS A 333 42.69 53.53 -10.62
N ALA A 334 41.63 53.72 -11.41
CA ALA A 334 41.61 54.70 -12.49
C ALA A 334 41.62 56.17 -11.99
N ARG A 335 40.96 56.47 -10.86
CA ARG A 335 41.02 57.82 -10.25
C ARG A 335 42.39 58.13 -9.66
N ILE A 336 43.02 57.17 -8.97
CA ILE A 336 44.38 57.36 -8.43
C ILE A 336 45.39 57.51 -9.57
N GLY A 337 45.26 56.73 -10.65
CA GLY A 337 46.08 56.89 -11.85
C GLY A 337 45.94 58.27 -12.49
N ASN A 338 44.71 58.78 -12.64
CA ASN A 338 44.49 60.13 -13.19
C ASN A 338 45.01 61.25 -12.29
N CYS A 339 44.90 61.13 -10.96
CA CYS A 339 45.49 62.11 -10.05
C CYS A 339 47.02 62.10 -10.09
N LEU A 340 47.66 60.93 -10.22
CA LEU A 340 49.12 60.83 -10.38
C LEU A 340 49.59 61.43 -11.71
N VAL A 341 48.84 61.24 -12.80
CA VAL A 341 49.14 61.87 -14.11
C VAL A 341 48.98 63.38 -14.04
N GLN A 342 47.97 63.91 -13.35
CA GLN A 342 47.80 65.35 -13.16
C GLN A 342 48.88 65.96 -12.26
N ILE A 343 49.30 65.28 -11.19
CA ILE A 343 50.40 65.74 -10.34
C ILE A 343 51.73 65.73 -11.10
N LEU A 344 52.00 64.69 -11.90
CA LEU A 344 53.21 64.65 -12.73
C LEU A 344 53.21 65.72 -13.83
N ALA A 345 52.04 66.04 -14.41
CA ALA A 345 51.92 67.14 -15.37
C ALA A 345 52.20 68.52 -14.74
N CYS A 346 51.91 68.72 -13.45
CA CYS A 346 52.23 69.96 -12.73
C CYS A 346 53.67 70.04 -12.18
N VAL A 347 54.47 68.98 -12.29
CA VAL A 347 55.88 68.94 -11.85
C VAL A 347 56.86 69.09 -13.02
N PHE A 348 56.39 68.91 -14.26
CA PHE A 348 57.20 69.00 -15.49
C PHE A 348 56.78 70.13 -16.46
N ASP A 349 55.92 71.05 -16.01
CA ASP A 349 55.79 72.43 -16.50
C ASP A 349 56.34 73.38 -15.41
#